data_AF-A0A7C7PQM1-F1
#
_entry.id   AF-A0A7C7PQM1-F1
#
_cell.length_a   1.000
_cell.length_b   1.000
_cell.length_c   1.000
_cell.angle_alpha   90.00
_cell.angle_beta   90.00
_cell.angle_gamma   90.00
#
_symmetry.space_group_name_H-M   'P 1'
#
loop_
_entity.id
_entity.type
_entity.pdbx_description
1 polymer ?
#
loop_
_entity_poly.entity_id
_entity_poly.type
_entity_poly.pdbx_seq_one_letter_code
_entity_poly.pdbx_strand_id
1 'polypeptide(L)'
;MATDAGSASADSSLPAAPPPPAKSGGDALFMGLGDVIFPGMLVVSALTFLPDSDGYFGLSAPMFVALGTLVGGLVGYFTLMSYVAMGRPQAGLPLLNGGSILGYLVAGLLSVGTVALSFGITFF
;
A
#
# COMPACT_ATOMS: atom_id res chain seq x y z
N MET A 1 -36.52 58.94 -53.02
CA MET A 1 -37.41 57.76 -52.81
C MET A 1 -36.86 56.67 -53.73
N ALA A 2 -36.25 55.58 -53.30
CA ALA A 2 -36.21 54.85 -52.04
C ALA A 2 -34.82 54.18 -51.90
N THR A 3 -34.13 54.37 -50.78
CA THR A 3 -33.82 53.36 -49.74
C THR A 3 -32.63 52.44 -50.03
N ASP A 4 -31.56 52.73 -49.28
CA ASP A 4 -30.47 51.88 -48.83
C ASP A 4 -30.94 50.48 -48.41
N ALA A 5 -30.17 49.45 -48.75
CA ALA A 5 -30.28 48.11 -48.20
C ALA A 5 -28.87 47.52 -48.06
N GLY A 6 -28.12 48.02 -47.07
CA GLY A 6 -26.98 47.34 -46.51
C GLY A 6 -27.33 45.89 -46.13
N SER A 7 -26.65 44.94 -46.76
CA SER A 7 -26.66 43.54 -46.31
C SER A 7 -25.62 43.40 -45.20
N ALA A 8 -26.08 43.62 -43.96
CA ALA A 8 -25.33 43.22 -42.78
C ALA A 8 -25.25 41.69 -42.76
N SER A 9 -24.15 41.15 -43.26
CA SER A 9 -23.73 39.78 -42.99
C SER A 9 -23.43 39.69 -41.50
N ALA A 10 -24.41 39.22 -40.73
CA ALA A 10 -24.28 38.91 -39.32
C ALA A 10 -23.18 37.86 -39.16
N ASP A 11 -22.01 38.32 -38.73
CA ASP A 11 -20.89 37.51 -38.29
C ASP A 11 -21.32 36.84 -36.98
N SER A 12 -21.88 35.64 -37.05
CA SER A 12 -22.32 34.86 -35.90
C SER A 12 -21.14 34.12 -35.27
N SER A 13 -20.11 34.86 -34.87
CA SER A 13 -19.03 34.31 -34.04
C SER A 13 -19.52 34.23 -32.60
N LEU A 14 -20.27 33.18 -32.28
CA LEU A 14 -20.53 32.82 -30.88
C LEU A 14 -19.17 32.61 -30.19
N PRO A 15 -18.91 33.25 -29.04
CA PRO A 15 -17.66 33.06 -28.33
C PRO A 15 -17.50 31.58 -27.97
N ALA A 16 -16.37 30.99 -28.35
CA ALA A 16 -16.03 29.62 -28.02
C ALA A 16 -16.18 29.42 -26.50
N ALA A 17 -16.89 28.36 -26.12
CA ALA A 17 -17.07 28.03 -24.71
C ALA A 17 -15.71 27.96 -24.01
N PRO A 18 -15.58 28.52 -22.79
CA PRO A 18 -14.32 28.50 -22.07
C PRO A 18 -13.83 27.05 -21.92
N PRO A 19 -12.52 26.79 -22.05
CA PRO A 19 -11.98 25.45 -21.96
C PRO A 19 -12.35 24.83 -20.60
N PRO A 20 -12.63 23.52 -20.56
CA PRO A 20 -13.00 22.85 -19.32
C PRO A 20 -11.89 23.06 -18.28
N PRO A 21 -12.25 23.29 -17.00
CA PRO A 21 -11.26 23.54 -15.96
C PRO A 21 -10.26 22.39 -15.91
N ALA A 22 -8.96 22.71 -15.96
CA ALA A 22 -7.91 21.74 -15.79
C ALA A 22 -8.10 21.05 -14.44
N LYS A 23 -8.42 19.74 -14.46
CA LYS A 23 -8.57 18.93 -13.26
C LYS A 23 -7.22 18.81 -12.53
N SER A 24 -6.86 19.81 -11.74
CA SER A 24 -5.79 19.69 -10.75
C SER A 24 -6.33 18.94 -9.52
N GLY A 25 -6.87 17.75 -9.73
CA GLY A 25 -7.00 16.77 -8.67
C GLY A 25 -5.61 16.17 -8.54
N GLY A 26 -4.87 16.50 -7.48
CA GLY A 26 -3.77 15.65 -7.09
C GLY A 26 -4.35 14.26 -6.96
N ASP A 27 -3.88 13.32 -7.78
CA ASP A 27 -4.19 11.90 -7.64
C ASP A 27 -3.63 11.49 -6.27
N ALA A 28 -4.42 11.75 -5.24
CA ALA A 28 -4.16 11.33 -3.90
C ALA A 28 -4.20 9.81 -3.98
N LEU A 29 -3.01 9.22 -4.01
CA LEU A 29 -2.79 7.82 -3.70
C LEU A 29 -3.16 7.65 -2.22
N PHE A 30 -4.45 7.75 -1.89
CA PHE A 30 -4.98 7.21 -0.66
C PHE A 30 -4.79 5.70 -0.81
N MET A 31 -3.61 5.25 -0.40
CA MET A 31 -3.38 3.84 -0.19
C MET A 31 -4.49 3.37 0.75
N GLY A 32 -5.13 2.26 0.41
CA GLY A 32 -6.28 1.79 1.16
C GLY A 32 -5.89 1.71 2.63
N LEU A 33 -6.67 2.33 3.52
CA LEU A 33 -6.45 2.21 4.97
C LEU A 33 -6.34 0.73 5.39
N GLY A 34 -7.09 -0.14 4.70
CA GLY A 34 -7.01 -1.60 4.85
C GLY A 34 -5.61 -2.18 4.60
N ASP A 35 -4.83 -1.61 3.69
CA ASP A 35 -3.48 -2.07 3.35
C ASP A 35 -2.51 -1.88 4.53
N VAL A 36 -2.76 -0.90 5.40
CA VAL A 36 -1.97 -0.68 6.63
C VAL A 36 -2.53 -1.50 7.79
N ILE A 37 -3.86 -1.62 7.87
CA ILE A 37 -4.53 -2.35 8.96
C ILE A 37 -4.20 -3.85 8.91
N PHE A 38 -4.27 -4.49 7.74
CA PHE A 38 -4.05 -5.93 7.62
C PHE A 38 -2.69 -6.41 8.18
N PRO A 39 -1.56 -5.84 7.75
CA PRO A 39 -0.27 -6.20 8.32
C PRO A 39 -0.05 -5.65 9.72
N GLY A 40 -0.66 -4.51 10.07
CA GLY A 40 -0.67 -4.02 11.45
C GLY A 40 -1.29 -5.04 12.43
N MET A 41 -2.37 -5.71 12.03
CA MET A 41 -2.98 -6.79 12.82
C MET A 41 -2.03 -7.97 13.02
N LEU A 42 -1.20 -8.31 12.02
CA LEU A 42 -0.20 -9.37 12.14
C LEU A 42 0.89 -9.01 13.16
N VAL A 43 1.34 -7.75 13.16
CA VAL A 43 2.32 -7.24 14.15
C VAL A 43 1.76 -7.35 15.58
N VAL A 44 0.53 -6.91 15.80
CA VAL A 44 -0.14 -7.01 17.12
C VAL A 44 -0.34 -8.47 17.53
N SER A 45 -0.69 -9.33 16.58
CA SER A 45 -0.85 -10.77 16.82
C SER A 45 0.46 -11.41 17.27
N ALA A 46 1.60 -11.06 16.65
CA ALA A 46 2.92 -11.55 17.06
C ALA A 46 3.25 -11.18 18.50
N LEU A 47 2.94 -9.95 18.93
CA LEU A 47 3.15 -9.51 20.32
C LEU A 47 2.24 -10.21 21.33
N THR A 48 1.01 -10.53 20.91
CA THR A 48 -0.02 -11.07 21.83
C THR A 48 0.06 -12.58 21.98
N PHE A 49 0.38 -13.30 20.90
CA PHE A 49 0.23 -14.76 20.85
C PHE A 49 1.54 -15.53 20.82
N LEU A 50 2.68 -14.88 20.55
CA LEU A 50 3.96 -15.57 20.56
C LEU A 50 4.44 -15.77 22.00
N PRO A 51 4.95 -16.97 22.36
CA PRO A 51 5.41 -17.22 23.72
C PRO A 51 6.58 -16.31 24.11
N ASP A 52 6.51 -15.77 25.33
CA ASP A 52 7.60 -15.00 25.91
C ASP A 52 8.84 -15.90 26.05
N SER A 53 9.87 -15.54 25.30
CA SER A 53 11.16 -16.20 25.27
C SER A 53 12.23 -15.16 24.94
N ASP A 54 13.49 -15.48 25.24
CA ASP A 54 14.60 -14.59 24.96
C ASP A 54 14.74 -14.42 23.43
N GLY A 55 14.68 -13.17 22.98
CA GLY A 55 14.93 -12.81 21.59
C GLY A 55 16.38 -12.34 21.39
N TYR A 56 16.63 -11.70 20.26
CA TYR A 56 17.93 -11.15 19.91
C TYR A 56 18.02 -9.67 20.28
N PHE A 57 19.25 -9.17 20.48
CA PHE A 57 19.54 -7.76 20.75
C PHE A 57 18.88 -7.19 22.02
N GLY A 58 18.64 -8.04 23.04
CA GLY A 58 18.00 -7.63 24.29
C GLY A 58 16.49 -7.41 24.18
N LEU A 59 15.88 -7.84 23.07
CA LEU A 59 14.44 -7.85 22.86
C LEU A 59 13.88 -9.22 23.22
N SER A 60 12.62 -9.28 23.68
CA SER A 60 11.91 -10.55 23.74
C SER A 60 11.64 -11.09 22.34
N ALA A 61 11.50 -12.41 22.20
CA ALA A 61 11.19 -13.03 20.91
C ALA A 61 9.91 -12.46 20.27
N PRO A 62 8.78 -12.26 20.99
CA PRO A 62 7.60 -11.61 20.43
C PRO A 62 7.90 -10.21 19.87
N MET A 63 8.69 -9.41 20.59
CA MET A 63 9.10 -8.07 20.14
C MET A 63 9.99 -8.12 18.90
N PHE A 64 10.95 -9.04 18.85
CA PHE A 64 11.83 -9.21 17.70
C PHE A 64 11.03 -9.63 16.45
N VAL A 65 10.10 -10.57 16.59
CA VAL A 65 9.23 -11.02 15.49
C VAL A 65 8.28 -9.93 15.03
N ALA A 66 7.68 -9.18 15.96
CA ALA A 66 6.82 -8.05 15.64
C ALA A 66 7.56 -6.96 14.85
N LEU A 67 8.78 -6.62 15.27
CA LEU A 67 9.63 -5.67 14.55
C LEU A 67 10.06 -6.21 13.18
N GLY A 68 10.43 -7.49 13.07
CA GLY A 68 10.74 -8.11 11.78
C GLY A 68 9.55 -8.09 10.82
N THR A 69 8.35 -8.36 11.33
CA THR A 69 7.07 -8.27 10.58
C THR A 69 6.84 -6.84 10.08
N LEU A 70 7.01 -5.85 10.97
CA LEU A 70 6.86 -4.44 10.63
C LEU A 70 7.86 -4.02 9.55
N VAL A 71 9.14 -4.35 9.72
CA VAL A 71 10.20 -4.04 8.74
C VAL A 71 9.91 -4.72 7.40
N GLY A 72 9.47 -5.98 7.39
CA GLY A 72 9.05 -6.67 6.17
C GLY A 72 7.91 -5.96 5.45
N GLY A 73 6.92 -5.46 6.19
CA GLY A 73 5.83 -4.64 5.66
C GLY A 73 6.30 -3.31 5.08
N LEU A 74 7.22 -2.62 5.75
CA LEU A 74 7.83 -1.39 5.22
C LEU A 74 8.60 -1.66 3.92
N VAL A 75 9.39 -2.72 3.85
CA VAL A 75 10.11 -3.11 2.62
C VAL A 75 9.12 -3.42 1.50
N GLY A 76 8.02 -4.12 1.79
CA GLY A 76 6.93 -4.36 0.85
C GLY A 76 6.30 -3.07 0.34
N TYR A 77 6.04 -2.11 1.23
CA TYR A 77 5.54 -0.78 0.89
C TYR A 77 6.52 0.01 0.02
N PHE A 78 7.80 0.08 0.39
CA PHE A 78 8.83 0.75 -0.42
C PHE A 78 8.94 0.14 -1.82
N THR A 79 8.87 -1.19 -1.92
CA THR A 79 8.91 -1.91 -3.20
C THR A 79 7.71 -1.55 -4.07
N LEU A 80 6.50 -1.53 -3.49
CA LEU A 80 5.29 -1.12 -4.19
C LEU A 80 5.40 0.33 -4.68
N MET A 81 5.80 1.25 -3.79
CA MET A 81 5.91 2.67 -4.14
C MET A 81 6.98 2.90 -5.23
N SER A 82 8.04 2.08 -5.25
CA SER A 82 9.03 2.09 -6.33
C SER A 82 8.41 1.68 -7.67
N TYR A 83 7.59 0.63 -7.71
CA TYR A 83 6.89 0.23 -8.94
C TYR A 83 5.84 1.23 -9.40
N VAL A 84 5.13 1.85 -8.45
CA VAL A 84 4.16 2.93 -8.74
C VAL A 84 4.88 4.15 -9.33
N ALA A 85 6.04 4.53 -8.78
CA ALA A 85 6.87 5.61 -9.33
C ALA A 85 7.37 5.30 -10.75
N MET A 86 7.54 4.02 -11.10
CA MET A 86 7.90 3.56 -12.45
C MET A 86 6.69 3.50 -13.41
N GLY A 87 5.50 3.92 -13.00
CA GLY A 87 4.29 3.95 -13.83
C GLY A 87 3.64 2.58 -14.06
N ARG A 88 4.02 1.56 -13.27
CA ARG A 88 3.42 0.22 -13.30
C ARG A 88 2.55 0.00 -12.06
N PRO A 89 1.25 0.36 -12.11
CA PRO A 89 0.37 0.18 -10.96
C PRO A 89 0.20 -1.32 -10.67
N GLN A 90 0.70 -1.76 -9.52
CA GLN A 90 0.43 -3.07 -8.95
C GLN A 90 -0.63 -2.95 -7.87
N ALA A 91 -1.32 -4.06 -7.58
CA ALA A 91 -2.14 -4.17 -6.38
C ALA A 91 -1.25 -3.99 -5.14
N GLY A 92 -1.62 -3.06 -4.25
CA GLY A 92 -0.86 -2.81 -3.03
C GLY A 92 -0.93 -3.96 -2.01
N LEU A 93 -2.07 -4.63 -1.96
CA LEU A 93 -2.34 -5.72 -1.02
C LEU A 93 -1.34 -6.90 -1.13
N PRO A 94 -1.06 -7.49 -2.30
CA PRO A 94 -0.11 -8.61 -2.39
C PRO A 94 1.31 -8.27 -1.92
N LEU A 95 1.86 -7.11 -2.31
CA LEU A 95 3.22 -6.74 -1.95
C LEU A 95 3.35 -6.36 -0.48
N LEU A 96 2.37 -5.64 0.08
CA LEU A 96 2.46 -5.15 1.46
C LEU A 96 2.17 -6.27 2.46
N ASN A 97 1.16 -7.12 2.20
CA ASN A 97 0.92 -8.30 3.03
C ASN A 97 2.02 -9.35 2.85
N GLY A 98 2.47 -9.59 1.62
CA GLY A 98 3.55 -10.54 1.33
C GLY A 98 4.85 -10.16 2.03
N GLY A 99 5.23 -8.88 2.00
CA GLY A 99 6.41 -8.39 2.72
C GLY A 99 6.30 -8.57 4.23
N SER A 100 5.14 -8.28 4.80
CA SER A 100 4.90 -8.43 6.25
C SER A 100 4.94 -9.89 6.69
N ILE A 101 4.29 -10.79 5.93
CA ILE A 101 4.32 -12.23 6.18
C ILE A 101 5.75 -12.77 6.07
N LEU A 102 6.50 -12.35 5.04
CA LEU A 102 7.89 -12.78 4.87
C LEU A 102 8.77 -12.29 6.03
N GLY A 103 8.60 -11.05 6.47
CA GLY A 103 9.26 -10.51 7.66
C GLY A 103 8.93 -11.29 8.93
N TYR A 104 7.65 -11.63 9.13
CA TYR A 104 7.19 -12.48 10.24
C TYR A 104 7.86 -13.86 10.21
N LEU A 105 7.86 -14.52 9.06
CA LEU A 105 8.44 -15.86 8.91
C LEU A 105 9.95 -15.85 9.12
N VAL A 106 10.67 -14.89 8.56
CA VAL A 106 12.12 -14.78 8.73
C VAL A 106 12.48 -14.50 10.19
N ALA A 107 11.86 -13.50 10.80
CA ALA A 107 12.14 -13.17 12.20
C ALA A 107 11.68 -14.28 13.16
N GLY A 108 10.51 -14.88 12.89
CA GLY A 108 9.97 -16.01 13.64
C GLY A 108 10.86 -17.24 13.56
N LEU A 109 11.40 -17.56 12.39
CA LEU A 109 12.34 -18.66 12.22
C LEU A 109 13.67 -18.39 12.93
N LEU A 110 14.14 -17.15 12.96
CA LEU A 110 15.35 -16.78 13.69
C LEU A 110 15.16 -16.86 15.20
N SER A 111 14.03 -16.37 15.74
CA SER A 111 13.73 -16.33 17.17
C SER A 111 13.24 -17.66 17.75
N VAL A 112 12.26 -18.29 17.12
CA VAL A 112 11.56 -19.47 17.64
C VAL A 112 12.08 -20.77 17.00
N GLY A 113 12.84 -20.66 15.89
CA GLY A 113 13.39 -21.82 15.18
C GLY A 113 12.34 -22.55 14.33
N THR A 114 12.72 -23.72 13.82
CA THR A 114 11.83 -24.58 13.01
C THR A 114 10.60 -25.09 13.75
N VAL A 115 10.59 -24.99 15.09
CA VAL A 115 9.40 -25.27 15.93
C VAL A 115 8.22 -24.39 15.52
N ALA A 116 8.47 -23.15 15.07
CA ALA A 116 7.42 -22.25 14.57
C ALA A 116 6.71 -22.79 13.32
N LEU A 117 7.35 -23.68 12.54
CA LEU A 117 6.79 -24.31 11.35
C LEU A 117 6.44 -25.79 11.57
N SER A 118 6.55 -26.27 12.81
CA SER A 118 6.09 -27.61 13.17
C SER A 118 4.57 -27.59 13.24
N PHE A 119 3.91 -28.11 12.20
CA PHE A 119 2.45 -28.15 12.12
C PHE A 119 1.81 -29.23 13.02
N GLY A 120 2.57 -29.86 13.91
CA GLY A 120 2.06 -30.95 14.75
C GLY A 120 1.46 -32.11 13.95
N ILE A 121 1.84 -32.26 12.67
CA ILE A 121 1.38 -33.36 11.82
C ILE A 121 2.15 -34.61 12.25
N THR A 122 1.59 -35.30 13.24
CA THR A 122 1.96 -36.66 13.57
C THR A 122 1.17 -37.56 12.60
N PHE A 123 1.86 -38.18 11.65
CA PHE A 123 1.35 -39.45 11.13
C PHE A 123 1.50 -40.44 12.29
N PHE A 124 0.46 -41.24 12.58
CA PHE A 124 0.28 -42.20 13.69
C PHE A 124 -0.08 -41.64 15.09
#